data_AF-A0A0Q9WRV7-F1
#
_entry.id   AF-A0A0Q9WRV7-F1
#
_cell.length_a   1.000
_cell.length_b   1.000
_cell.length_c   1.000
_cell.angle_alpha   90.00
_cell.angle_beta   90.00
_cell.angle_gamma   90.00
#
_symmetry.space_group_name_H-M   'P 1'
#
loop_
_entity.id
_entity.type
_entity.pdbx_description
1 polymer ?
#
loop_
_entity_poly.entity_id
_entity_poly.type
_entity_poly.pdbx_seq_one_letter_code
_entity_poly.pdbx_strand_id
1 'polypeptide(L)'
;MHISLAILLFSLLLFASSSSQQEEDNELNVRRIMKDMAIIPDILKEPPKQLLKMMFENSLDIAEGKAYTPTELKFQPKLEWDADAETFYTIIMVSPDAPSRENPMYRSWLHWLVVNVPGKDVMRGQTISEYYGPLPPKESGLLRYVCLVYQQSDKLDFEEKRIELNNAEGHSNFDVEKFIDKYDMEQVPVAGNIFEAKWDEFVPELMKTLYNVSE
;
A
#
# COMPACT_ATOMS: atom_id res chain seq x y z
N MET A 1 7.20 5.74 52.42
CA MET A 1 6.45 5.90 51.15
C MET A 1 7.37 6.40 50.03
N HIS A 2 8.53 5.76 49.79
CA HIS A 2 9.53 6.19 48.79
C HIS A 2 9.90 5.11 47.76
N ILE A 3 9.35 3.90 47.88
CA ILE A 3 9.66 2.76 47.01
C ILE A 3 8.85 2.81 45.69
N SER A 4 7.80 3.64 45.62
CA SER A 4 6.87 3.67 44.48
C SER A 4 7.41 4.38 43.24
N LEU A 5 8.27 5.40 43.39
CA LEU A 5 8.67 6.25 42.25
C LEU A 5 9.80 5.62 41.43
N ALA A 6 10.77 4.97 42.08
CA ALA A 6 11.90 4.34 41.40
C ALA A 6 11.49 3.10 40.57
N ILE A 7 10.53 2.31 41.08
CA ILE A 7 9.99 1.15 40.34
C ILE A 7 9.21 1.63 39.11
N LEU A 8 8.41 2.69 39.25
CA LEU A 8 7.64 3.27 38.15
C LEU A 8 8.55 3.86 37.05
N LEU A 9 9.63 4.55 37.45
CA LEU A 9 10.64 5.07 36.53
C LEU A 9 11.39 3.95 35.81
N PHE A 10 11.77 2.88 36.53
CA PHE A 10 12.44 1.73 35.94
C PHE A 10 11.55 0.97 34.98
N SER A 11 10.25 0.79 35.30
CA SER A 11 9.30 0.18 34.37
C SER A 11 9.09 1.06 33.14
N LEU A 12 8.95 2.38 33.29
CA LEU A 12 8.81 3.30 32.15
C LEU A 12 10.01 3.21 31.22
N LEU A 13 11.23 3.16 31.78
CA LEU A 13 12.48 3.02 31.02
C LEU A 13 12.55 1.69 30.27
N LEU A 14 12.17 0.58 30.92
CA LEU A 14 12.10 -0.73 30.26
C LEU A 14 11.08 -0.74 29.12
N PHE A 15 9.88 -0.19 29.33
CA PHE A 15 8.86 -0.08 28.28
C PHE A 15 9.34 0.78 27.11
N ALA A 16 9.93 1.95 27.38
CA ALA A 16 10.46 2.83 26.33
C ALA A 16 11.60 2.17 25.53
N SER A 17 12.48 1.41 26.20
CA SER A 17 13.55 0.67 25.50
C SER A 17 13.02 -0.47 24.62
N SER A 18 11.95 -1.14 25.06
CA SER A 18 11.31 -2.20 24.28
C SER A 18 10.57 -1.64 23.06
N SER A 19 9.89 -0.50 23.19
CA SER A 19 9.19 0.12 22.07
C SER A 19 10.17 0.64 21.02
N SER A 20 11.27 1.27 21.45
CA SER A 20 12.30 1.76 20.53
C SER A 20 12.97 0.62 19.75
N GLN A 21 13.23 -0.52 20.40
CA GLN A 21 13.78 -1.70 19.71
C GLN A 21 12.80 -2.27 18.68
N GLN A 22 11.51 -2.34 19.02
CA GLN A 22 10.49 -2.83 18.11
C GLN A 22 10.30 -1.91 16.89
N GLU A 23 10.38 -0.59 17.07
CA GLU A 23 10.35 0.38 15.98
C GLU A 23 11.57 0.23 15.05
N GLU A 24 12.78 0.10 15.62
CA GLU A 24 14.01 -0.12 14.85
C GLU A 24 13.98 -1.42 14.06
N ASP A 25 13.54 -2.53 14.68
CA ASP A 25 13.37 -3.83 14.02
C ASP A 25 12.33 -3.74 12.89
N ASN A 26 11.22 -3.02 13.09
CA ASN A 26 10.21 -2.80 12.08
C ASN A 26 10.74 -1.99 10.89
N GLU A 27 11.47 -0.89 11.13
CA GLU A 27 12.06 -0.08 10.06
C GLU A 27 13.09 -0.89 9.26
N LEU A 28 13.94 -1.66 9.93
CA LEU A 28 14.91 -2.55 9.29
C LEU A 28 14.23 -3.61 8.43
N ASN A 29 13.13 -4.19 8.91
CA ASN A 29 12.35 -5.19 8.17
C ASN A 29 11.70 -4.60 6.92
N VAL A 30 11.08 -3.42 7.03
CA VAL A 30 10.47 -2.71 5.90
C VAL A 30 11.53 -2.33 4.87
N ARG A 31 12.64 -1.74 5.31
CA ARG A 31 13.76 -1.39 4.43
C ARG A 31 14.30 -2.60 3.69
N ARG A 32 14.49 -3.72 4.40
CA ARG A 32 14.97 -4.97 3.82
C ARG A 32 13.99 -5.48 2.76
N ILE A 33 12.71 -5.63 3.08
CA ILE A 33 11.75 -6.22 2.12
C ILE A 33 11.54 -5.33 0.89
N MET A 34 11.49 -4.00 1.06
CA MET A 34 11.34 -3.08 -0.07
C MET A 34 12.54 -3.14 -1.03
N LYS A 35 13.75 -3.40 -0.52
CA LYS A 35 14.96 -3.63 -1.32
C LYS A 35 14.99 -5.02 -1.95
N ASP A 36 14.74 -6.07 -1.16
CA ASP A 36 14.77 -7.48 -1.62
C ASP A 36 13.76 -7.69 -2.76
N MET A 37 12.60 -7.04 -2.66
CA MET A 37 11.55 -7.07 -3.68
C MET A 37 11.75 -6.05 -4.80
N ALA A 38 12.85 -5.30 -4.80
CA ALA A 38 13.20 -4.26 -5.76
C ALA A 38 12.14 -3.14 -5.94
N ILE A 39 11.28 -2.91 -4.94
CA ILE A 39 10.42 -1.71 -4.89
C ILE A 39 11.26 -0.46 -4.75
N ILE A 40 12.38 -0.60 -4.02
CA ILE A 40 13.51 0.31 -4.15
C ILE A 40 14.50 -0.34 -5.12
N PRO A 41 14.80 0.24 -6.29
CA PRO A 41 14.45 1.60 -6.71
C PRO A 41 13.24 1.70 -7.67
N ASP A 42 12.53 0.61 -8.01
CA ASP A 42 11.53 0.63 -9.10
C ASP A 42 10.38 1.63 -8.89
N ILE A 43 9.96 1.85 -7.65
CA ILE A 43 8.83 2.72 -7.25
C ILE A 43 9.26 3.79 -6.25
N LEU A 44 10.12 3.42 -5.28
CA LEU A 44 10.51 4.28 -4.17
C LEU A 44 12.02 4.53 -4.16
N LYS A 45 12.42 5.70 -3.67
CA LYS A 45 13.83 6.01 -3.38
C LYS A 45 14.23 5.61 -1.97
N GLU A 46 13.34 5.82 -1.01
CA GLU A 46 13.51 5.50 0.41
C GLU A 46 12.39 4.58 0.90
N PRO A 47 12.65 3.73 1.91
CA PRO A 47 11.63 2.84 2.43
C PRO A 47 10.57 3.62 3.23
N PRO A 48 9.34 3.09 3.33
CA PRO A 48 8.37 3.60 4.27
C PRO A 48 8.88 3.58 5.72
N LYS A 49 8.38 4.50 6.55
CA LYS A 49 8.76 4.63 7.97
C LYS A 49 8.33 3.40 8.81
N GLN A 50 7.24 2.73 8.44
CA GLN A 50 6.77 1.54 9.12
C GLN A 50 6.10 0.54 8.16
N LEU A 51 5.82 -0.66 8.66
CA LEU A 51 5.10 -1.68 7.93
C LEU A 51 3.60 -1.38 7.95
N LEU A 52 2.96 -1.39 6.78
CA LEU A 52 1.50 -1.31 6.68
C LEU A 52 0.87 -2.69 6.95
N LYS A 53 0.01 -2.81 7.96
CA LYS A 53 -0.75 -4.04 8.15
C LYS A 53 -1.95 -4.06 7.20
N MET A 54 -2.07 -5.13 6.42
CA MET A 54 -3.15 -5.34 5.46
C MET A 54 -3.91 -6.63 5.82
N MET A 55 -5.20 -6.49 6.13
CA MET A 55 -6.09 -7.60 6.49
C MET A 55 -7.16 -7.77 5.42
N PHE A 56 -7.14 -8.91 4.72
CA PHE A 56 -8.17 -9.31 3.77
C PHE A 56 -9.27 -10.14 4.46
N GLU A 57 -10.29 -10.56 3.70
CA GLU A 57 -11.34 -11.43 4.19
C GLU A 57 -10.77 -12.72 4.82
N ASN A 58 -11.58 -13.34 5.70
CA ASN A 58 -11.18 -14.52 6.49
C ASN A 58 -9.96 -14.27 7.39
N SER A 59 -9.75 -13.01 7.79
CA SER A 59 -8.63 -12.59 8.65
C SER A 59 -7.26 -12.92 8.05
N LEU A 60 -7.16 -12.88 6.72
CA LEU A 60 -5.89 -13.07 6.03
C LEU A 60 -5.01 -11.84 6.23
N ASP A 61 -4.03 -11.95 7.12
CA ASP A 61 -2.95 -10.98 7.30
C ASP A 61 -1.90 -11.18 6.20
N ILE A 62 -1.60 -10.12 5.46
CA ILE A 62 -0.52 -10.15 4.46
C ILE A 62 0.83 -10.17 5.16
N ALA A 63 1.57 -11.24 4.89
CA ALA A 63 2.99 -11.35 5.19
C ALA A 63 3.78 -10.83 3.99
N GLU A 64 4.82 -10.06 4.29
CA GLU A 64 5.53 -9.25 3.31
C GLU A 64 6.28 -10.14 2.32
N GLY A 65 6.19 -9.83 1.03
CA GLY A 65 6.85 -10.58 -0.05
C GLY A 65 6.38 -12.02 -0.22
N LYS A 66 5.25 -12.40 0.41
CA LYS A 66 4.59 -13.69 0.14
C LYS A 66 3.69 -13.61 -1.09
N ALA A 67 3.46 -14.77 -1.69
CA ALA A 67 2.59 -14.94 -2.83
C ALA A 67 1.18 -15.35 -2.38
N TYR A 68 0.17 -14.73 -2.99
CA TYR A 68 -1.25 -14.97 -2.76
C TYR A 68 -1.99 -15.14 -4.09
N THR A 69 -3.26 -15.53 -4.04
CA THR A 69 -4.13 -15.63 -5.21
C THR A 69 -5.02 -14.39 -5.35
N PRO A 70 -5.34 -13.95 -6.58
CA PRO A 70 -6.33 -12.92 -6.83
C PRO A 70 -7.68 -13.19 -6.15
N THR A 71 -8.11 -14.45 -6.05
CA THR A 71 -9.33 -14.84 -5.31
C THR A 71 -9.27 -14.48 -3.83
N GLU A 72 -8.13 -14.68 -3.15
CA GLU A 72 -7.95 -14.30 -1.73
C GLU A 72 -7.95 -12.79 -1.55
N LEU A 73 -7.49 -12.06 -2.57
CA LEU A 73 -7.25 -10.61 -2.53
C LEU A 73 -8.31 -9.80 -3.29
N LYS A 74 -9.44 -10.39 -3.65
CA LYS A 74 -10.44 -9.77 -4.52
C LYS A 74 -11.15 -8.56 -3.90
N PHE A 75 -11.23 -8.50 -2.57
CA PHE A 75 -11.95 -7.44 -1.85
C PHE A 75 -10.98 -6.52 -1.12
N GLN A 76 -11.39 -5.26 -0.95
CA GLN A 76 -10.58 -4.22 -0.32
C GLN A 76 -10.12 -4.66 1.08
N PRO A 77 -8.81 -4.57 1.41
CA PRO A 77 -8.32 -4.90 2.73
C PRO A 77 -8.66 -3.81 3.74
N LYS A 78 -8.74 -4.20 5.02
CA LYS A 78 -8.61 -3.26 6.14
C LYS A 78 -7.13 -2.92 6.32
N LEU A 79 -6.84 -1.63 6.44
CA LEU A 79 -5.49 -1.11 6.64
C LEU A 79 -5.28 -0.66 8.10
N GLU A 80 -4.12 -0.98 8.65
CA GLU A 80 -3.69 -0.50 9.97
C GLU A 80 -2.25 0.01 9.92
N TRP A 81 -2.05 1.24 10.41
CA TRP A 81 -0.76 1.90 10.62
C TRP A 81 -0.83 2.82 11.85
N ASP A 82 0.31 3.33 12.30
CA ASP A 82 0.34 4.41 13.29
C ASP A 82 -0.03 5.74 12.63
N ALA A 83 -1.19 6.28 13.00
CA ALA A 83 -1.83 7.40 12.34
C ALA A 83 -2.31 8.42 13.37
N ASP A 84 -2.11 9.69 13.07
CA ASP A 84 -2.73 10.79 13.79
C ASP A 84 -4.18 10.96 13.33
N ALA A 85 -5.10 11.00 14.29
CA ALA A 85 -6.53 11.11 14.05
C ALA A 85 -6.95 12.45 13.43
N GLU A 86 -6.14 13.51 13.62
CA GLU A 86 -6.41 14.85 13.10
C GLU A 86 -5.74 15.11 11.74
N THR A 87 -4.98 14.13 11.23
CA THR A 87 -4.22 14.24 9.99
C THR A 87 -4.93 13.54 8.82
N PHE A 88 -4.65 14.00 7.60
CA PHE A 88 -5.12 13.37 6.37
C PHE A 88 -4.04 12.51 5.71
N TYR A 89 -4.48 11.41 5.08
CA TYR A 89 -3.60 10.47 4.42
C TYR A 89 -4.05 10.17 2.99
N THR A 90 -3.08 9.76 2.18
CA THR A 90 -3.29 9.22 0.84
C THR A 90 -2.86 7.75 0.81
N ILE A 91 -3.73 6.88 0.29
CA ILE A 91 -3.50 5.46 0.08
C ILE A 91 -3.29 5.21 -1.41
N ILE A 92 -2.18 4.56 -1.76
CA ILE A 92 -1.83 4.23 -3.14
C ILE A 92 -1.47 2.75 -3.20
N MET A 93 -2.10 2.00 -4.10
CA MET A 93 -1.67 0.64 -4.43
C MET A 93 -1.32 0.54 -5.91
N VAL A 94 -0.10 0.11 -6.22
CA VAL A 94 0.38 -0.03 -7.59
C VAL A 94 1.08 -1.37 -7.82
N SER A 95 1.10 -1.82 -9.07
CA SER A 95 1.97 -2.91 -9.52
C SER A 95 3.03 -2.39 -10.51
N PRO A 96 4.34 -2.53 -10.21
CA PRO A 96 5.40 -2.17 -11.15
C PRO A 96 5.52 -3.14 -12.33
N ASP A 97 4.79 -4.25 -12.33
CA ASP A 97 5.10 -5.40 -13.17
C ASP A 97 4.09 -5.61 -14.29
N ALA A 98 3.18 -4.67 -14.56
CA ALA A 98 2.19 -4.87 -15.61
C ALA A 98 2.78 -4.73 -17.03
N PRO A 99 2.49 -5.66 -17.96
CA PRO A 99 1.72 -6.90 -17.80
C PRO A 99 2.55 -8.07 -17.26
N SER A 100 3.88 -8.04 -17.38
CA SER A 100 4.78 -8.97 -16.69
C SER A 100 6.05 -8.26 -16.21
N ARG A 101 6.69 -8.82 -15.17
CA ARG A 101 7.95 -8.29 -14.63
C ARG A 101 9.09 -8.27 -15.64
N GLU A 102 9.09 -9.22 -16.58
CA GLU A 102 10.09 -9.31 -17.66
C GLU A 102 9.94 -8.23 -18.73
N ASN A 103 8.71 -7.76 -18.96
CA ASN A 103 8.40 -6.71 -19.93
C ASN A 103 7.31 -5.75 -19.38
N PRO A 104 7.65 -4.88 -18.41
CA PRO A 104 6.66 -4.09 -17.67
C PRO A 104 6.24 -2.82 -18.43
N MET A 105 5.65 -2.99 -19.62
CA MET A 105 5.31 -1.89 -20.53
C MET A 105 4.24 -0.91 -20.03
N TYR A 106 3.50 -1.26 -18.97
CA TYR A 106 2.47 -0.41 -18.37
C TYR A 106 2.83 0.05 -16.94
N ARG A 107 4.11 -0.06 -16.56
CA ARG A 107 4.59 0.31 -15.23
C ARG A 107 4.30 1.80 -14.93
N SER A 108 3.72 2.15 -13.78
CA SER A 108 3.09 1.27 -12.78
C SER A 108 1.58 1.21 -12.99
N TRP A 109 0.98 0.06 -12.74
CA TRP A 109 -0.47 -0.12 -12.85
C TRP A 109 -1.16 0.28 -11.54
N LEU A 110 -2.10 1.22 -11.56
CA LEU A 110 -2.80 1.74 -10.38
C LEU A 110 -3.99 0.87 -9.98
N HIS A 111 -3.90 0.18 -8.85
CA HIS A 111 -4.95 -0.68 -8.29
C HIS A 111 -5.87 0.00 -7.29
N TRP A 112 -5.40 1.05 -6.62
CA TRP A 112 -6.18 1.76 -5.60
C TRP A 112 -5.62 3.16 -5.36
N LEU A 113 -6.49 4.16 -5.30
CA LEU A 113 -6.12 5.53 -4.94
C LEU A 113 -7.24 6.19 -4.15
N VAL A 114 -6.98 6.45 -2.87
CA VAL A 114 -7.88 7.18 -1.98
C VAL A 114 -7.08 8.29 -1.33
N VAL A 115 -7.57 9.52 -1.45
CA VAL A 115 -6.90 10.71 -0.91
C VAL A 115 -7.75 11.34 0.18
N ASN A 116 -7.21 12.28 0.94
CA ASN A 116 -7.95 12.96 2.01
C ASN A 116 -8.60 11.97 3.02
N VAL A 117 -7.94 10.85 3.32
CA VAL A 117 -8.39 9.88 4.32
C VAL A 117 -8.18 10.47 5.72
N PRO A 118 -9.24 10.75 6.51
CA PRO A 118 -9.08 11.30 7.85
C PRO A 118 -8.65 10.20 8.83
N GLY A 119 -7.46 10.35 9.43
CA GLY A 119 -6.85 9.33 10.28
C GLY A 119 -6.75 8.00 9.55
N LYS A 120 -7.49 6.98 10.00
CA LYS A 120 -7.50 5.63 9.40
C LYS A 120 -8.80 5.27 8.68
N ASP A 121 -9.74 6.21 8.59
CA ASP A 121 -11.07 5.93 8.04
C ASP A 121 -11.06 6.05 6.51
N VAL A 122 -10.49 5.03 5.85
CA VAL A 122 -10.33 4.98 4.39
C VAL A 122 -11.67 5.17 3.66
N MET A 123 -12.78 4.71 4.24
CA MET A 123 -14.12 4.87 3.66
C MET A 123 -14.59 6.32 3.59
N ARG A 124 -14.02 7.20 4.41
CA ARG A 124 -14.32 8.64 4.41
C ARG A 124 -13.38 9.47 3.55
N GLY A 125 -12.38 8.84 2.93
CA GLY A 125 -11.52 9.49 1.95
C GLY A 125 -12.25 9.77 0.64
N GLN A 126 -11.61 10.58 -0.21
CA GLN A 126 -12.01 10.82 -1.58
C GLN A 126 -11.41 9.71 -2.47
N THR A 127 -12.24 8.82 -2.97
CA THR A 127 -11.80 7.74 -3.86
C THR A 127 -11.62 8.23 -5.29
N ILE A 128 -10.38 8.25 -5.77
CA ILE A 128 -10.02 8.53 -7.17
C ILE A 128 -10.06 7.23 -7.98
N SER A 129 -9.48 6.15 -7.47
CA SER A 129 -9.59 4.80 -8.05
C SER A 129 -10.08 3.88 -6.97
N GLU A 130 -11.21 3.19 -7.20
CA GLU A 130 -11.63 2.12 -6.30
C GLU A 130 -10.62 0.99 -6.24
N TYR A 131 -10.62 0.28 -5.12
CA TYR A 131 -9.83 -0.94 -5.00
C TYR A 131 -10.35 -1.98 -5.98
N TYR A 132 -9.43 -2.58 -6.72
CA TYR A 132 -9.66 -3.87 -7.36
C TYR A 132 -8.45 -4.77 -7.16
N GLY A 133 -8.74 -6.06 -7.06
CA GLY A 133 -7.75 -7.07 -6.75
C GLY A 133 -6.61 -7.19 -7.77
N PRO A 134 -5.59 -7.99 -7.44
CA PRO A 134 -4.53 -8.35 -8.36
C PRO A 134 -5.08 -8.91 -9.68
N LEU A 135 -4.43 -8.54 -10.78
CA LEU A 135 -4.88 -8.88 -12.12
C LEU A 135 -3.72 -9.44 -12.99
N PRO A 136 -2.91 -10.39 -12.49
CA PRO A 136 -1.76 -10.91 -13.22
C PRO A 136 -2.22 -11.74 -14.44
N PRO A 137 -1.79 -11.43 -15.67
CA PRO A 137 -2.12 -12.23 -16.85
C PRO A 137 -1.67 -13.69 -16.71
N LYS A 138 -2.37 -14.60 -17.40
CA LYS A 138 -1.98 -16.00 -17.49
C LYS A 138 -0.58 -16.08 -18.11
N GLU A 139 0.35 -16.79 -17.48
CA GLU A 139 1.77 -16.88 -17.85
C GLU A 139 2.66 -15.66 -17.52
N SER A 140 2.16 -14.62 -16.84
CA SER A 140 2.99 -13.47 -16.43
C SER A 140 3.94 -13.74 -15.24
N GLY A 141 3.78 -14.90 -14.59
CA GLY A 141 4.49 -15.25 -13.38
C GLY A 141 3.89 -14.60 -12.13
N LEU A 142 4.75 -14.24 -11.18
CA LEU A 142 4.40 -13.47 -9.99
C LEU A 142 4.60 -11.98 -10.29
N LEU A 143 3.58 -11.18 -10.00
CA LEU A 143 3.63 -9.72 -10.07
C LEU A 143 3.66 -9.17 -8.66
N ARG A 144 4.45 -8.12 -8.44
CA ARG A 144 4.51 -7.38 -7.19
C ARG A 144 3.36 -6.40 -7.10
N TYR A 145 2.84 -6.23 -5.89
CA TYR A 145 1.85 -5.23 -5.54
C TYR A 145 2.32 -4.52 -4.29
N VAL A 146 2.50 -3.20 -4.37
CA VAL A 146 2.93 -2.37 -3.24
C VAL A 146 1.78 -1.44 -2.85
N CYS A 147 1.45 -1.42 -1.56
CA CYS A 147 0.50 -0.51 -0.97
C CYS A 147 1.25 0.47 -0.07
N LEU A 148 1.00 1.77 -0.26
CA LEU A 148 1.71 2.87 0.37
C LEU A 148 0.72 3.83 1.02
N VAL A 149 1.11 4.36 2.17
CA VAL A 149 0.39 5.42 2.88
C VAL A 149 1.28 6.64 2.97
N TYR A 150 0.81 7.77 2.44
CA TYR A 150 1.46 9.07 2.54
C TYR A 150 0.67 9.96 3.49
N GLN A 151 1.38 10.74 4.28
CA GLN A 151 0.80 11.77 5.13
C GLN A 151 0.65 13.07 4.34
N GLN A 152 -0.49 13.73 4.47
CA GLN A 152 -0.72 15.07 3.95
C GLN A 152 -0.49 16.12 5.04
N SER A 153 -0.09 17.32 4.64
CA SER A 153 0.07 18.47 5.55
C SER A 153 -1.27 19.04 6.03
N ASP A 154 -2.29 18.96 5.18
CA ASP A 154 -3.68 19.32 5.45
C ASP A 154 -4.59 18.54 4.48
N LYS A 155 -5.90 18.80 4.48
CA LYS A 155 -6.79 18.41 3.41
C LYS A 155 -6.41 19.15 2.12
N LEU A 156 -6.23 18.41 1.04
CA LEU A 156 -5.78 18.96 -0.25
C LEU A 156 -6.89 18.89 -1.30
N ASP A 157 -6.85 19.79 -2.27
CA ASP A 157 -7.75 19.79 -3.42
C ASP A 157 -7.13 19.00 -4.58
N PHE A 158 -7.45 17.71 -4.67
CA PHE A 158 -6.99 16.84 -5.74
C PHE A 158 -7.75 17.12 -7.04
N GLU A 159 -7.01 17.22 -8.15
CA GLU A 159 -7.55 17.57 -9.47
C GLU A 159 -7.96 16.33 -10.27
N GLU A 160 -7.47 15.16 -9.84
CA GLU A 160 -7.72 13.89 -10.49
C GLU A 160 -9.22 13.58 -10.46
N LYS A 161 -9.76 13.31 -11.64
CA LYS A 161 -11.10 12.76 -11.77
C LYS A 161 -11.07 11.32 -11.35
N ARG A 162 -12.23 10.84 -10.91
CA ARG A 162 -12.46 9.42 -10.67
C ARG A 162 -12.11 8.60 -11.91
N ILE A 163 -11.34 7.54 -11.70
CA ILE A 163 -10.95 6.56 -12.70
C ILE A 163 -11.85 5.35 -12.50
N GLU A 164 -12.72 5.10 -13.48
CA GLU A 164 -13.58 3.93 -13.48
C GLU A 164 -12.76 2.68 -13.83
N LEU A 165 -13.11 1.54 -13.24
CA LEU A 165 -12.38 0.28 -13.44
C LEU A 165 -12.29 -0.13 -14.91
N ASN A 166 -13.26 0.24 -15.75
CA ASN A 166 -13.23 -0.07 -17.19
C ASN A 166 -12.37 0.90 -18.02
N ASN A 167 -11.65 1.82 -17.37
CA ASN A 167 -10.71 2.74 -18.01
C ASN A 167 -9.26 2.25 -17.84
N ALA A 168 -8.91 1.18 -18.54
CA ALA A 168 -7.57 0.58 -18.48
C ALA A 168 -6.43 1.59 -18.73
N GLU A 169 -6.63 2.56 -19.63
CA GLU A 169 -5.63 3.60 -19.91
C GLU A 169 -5.35 4.47 -18.68
N GLY A 170 -6.40 4.86 -17.93
CA GLY A 170 -6.28 5.66 -16.72
C GLY A 170 -5.53 4.98 -15.58
N HIS A 171 -5.48 3.64 -15.56
CA HIS A 171 -4.72 2.88 -14.56
C HIS A 171 -3.26 2.64 -14.99
N SER A 172 -2.95 2.74 -16.27
CA SER A 172 -1.61 2.46 -16.80
C SER A 172 -0.63 3.61 -16.54
N ASN A 173 0.66 3.30 -16.42
CA ASN A 173 1.75 4.28 -16.34
C ASN A 173 1.58 5.32 -15.20
N PHE A 174 0.96 4.93 -14.10
CA PHE A 174 0.86 5.76 -12.92
C PHE A 174 2.24 5.97 -12.29
N ASP A 175 2.59 7.23 -12.07
CA ASP A 175 3.87 7.65 -11.50
C ASP A 175 3.63 8.16 -10.08
N VAL A 176 4.04 7.35 -9.10
CA VAL A 176 3.85 7.65 -7.68
C VAL A 176 4.65 8.89 -7.29
N GLU A 177 5.92 9.00 -7.68
CA GLU A 177 6.78 10.13 -7.31
C GLU A 177 6.20 11.43 -7.86
N LYS A 178 5.80 11.44 -9.14
CA LYS A 178 5.18 12.61 -9.77
C LYS A 178 3.87 13.01 -9.10
N PHE A 179 3.07 12.04 -8.65
CA PHE A 179 1.83 12.31 -7.93
C PHE A 179 2.11 12.94 -6.55
N ILE A 180 3.10 12.43 -5.82
CA ILE A 180 3.52 12.98 -4.52
C ILE A 180 4.09 14.39 -4.68
N ASP A 181 4.95 14.61 -5.68
CA ASP A 181 5.53 15.92 -6.04
C ASP A 181 4.46 16.95 -6.38
N LYS A 182 3.44 16.57 -7.17
CA LYS A 182 2.36 17.47 -7.59
C LYS A 182 1.64 18.15 -6.41
N TYR A 183 1.59 17.46 -5.28
CA TYR A 183 0.83 17.86 -4.09
C TYR A 183 1.71 18.25 -2.90
N ASP A 184 3.01 18.48 -3.14
CA ASP A 184 3.99 18.86 -2.12
C ASP A 184 3.97 17.97 -0.86
N MET A 185 3.70 16.67 -1.05
CA MET A 185 3.67 15.68 0.03
C MET A 185 5.09 15.22 0.37
N GLU A 186 5.30 14.72 1.61
CA GLU A 186 6.58 14.10 1.97
C GLU A 186 6.87 12.88 1.09
N GLN A 187 8.07 12.84 0.51
CA GLN A 187 8.49 11.75 -0.40
C GLN A 187 8.57 10.37 0.26
N VAL A 188 8.71 10.33 1.59
CA VAL A 188 8.84 9.08 2.33
C VAL A 188 7.45 8.67 2.83
N PRO A 189 6.89 7.54 2.37
CA PRO A 189 5.62 7.04 2.89
C PRO A 189 5.71 6.81 4.40
N VAL A 190 4.64 7.10 5.14
CA VAL A 190 4.58 6.80 6.57
C VAL A 190 4.41 5.32 6.85
N ALA A 191 3.81 4.57 5.92
CA ALA A 191 3.68 3.12 6.00
C ALA A 191 3.67 2.50 4.60
N GLY A 192 4.10 1.25 4.49
CA GLY A 192 3.90 0.47 3.27
C GLY A 192 4.12 -1.01 3.46
N ASN A 193 3.54 -1.80 2.56
CA ASN A 193 3.69 -3.26 2.51
C ASN A 193 3.68 -3.73 1.05
N ILE A 194 4.22 -4.91 0.81
CA ILE A 194 4.31 -5.55 -0.49
C ILE A 194 3.93 -7.01 -0.38
N PHE A 195 3.22 -7.49 -1.40
CA PHE A 195 3.01 -8.91 -1.64
C PHE A 195 3.14 -9.22 -3.14
N GLU A 196 3.13 -10.50 -3.47
CA GLU A 196 3.06 -10.97 -4.85
C GLU A 196 1.73 -11.69 -5.11
N ALA A 197 1.27 -11.67 -6.36
CA ALA A 197 0.18 -12.53 -6.78
C ALA A 197 0.47 -13.15 -8.15
N LYS A 198 -0.07 -14.35 -8.35
CA LYS A 198 -0.01 -15.08 -9.63
C LYS A 198 -1.43 -15.34 -10.14
N TRP A 199 -1.54 -15.59 -11.44
CA TRP A 199 -2.83 -15.87 -12.08
C TRP A 199 -3.63 -16.98 -11.38
N ASP A 200 -4.95 -16.79 -11.30
CA ASP A 200 -5.96 -17.79 -10.98
C ASP A 200 -7.24 -17.54 -11.81
N GLU A 201 -8.27 -18.36 -11.59
CA GLU A 201 -9.53 -18.31 -12.35
C GLU A 201 -10.40 -17.07 -12.07
N PHE A 202 -10.07 -16.22 -11.09
CA PHE A 202 -10.78 -14.96 -10.87
C PHE A 202 -10.33 -13.86 -11.84
N VAL A 203 -9.07 -13.93 -12.31
CA VAL A 203 -8.49 -12.90 -13.19
C VAL A 203 -9.31 -12.66 -14.48
N PRO A 204 -9.78 -13.69 -15.21
CA PRO A 204 -10.59 -13.47 -16.41
C PRO A 204 -11.87 -12.70 -16.14
N GLU A 205 -12.53 -12.94 -15.01
CA GLU A 205 -13.77 -12.22 -14.65
C GLU A 205 -13.49 -10.74 -14.39
N LEU A 206 -12.39 -10.43 -13.69
CA LEU A 206 -11.97 -9.05 -13.46
C LEU A 206 -11.50 -8.36 -14.76
N MET A 207 -10.82 -9.08 -15.65
CA MET A 207 -10.40 -8.59 -16.96
C MET A 207 -11.58 -8.20 -17.85
N LYS A 208 -12.69 -8.96 -17.83
CA LYS A 208 -13.90 -8.60 -18.59
C LYS A 208 -14.42 -7.21 -18.19
N THR A 209 -14.43 -6.91 -16.89
CA THR A 209 -14.82 -5.59 -16.40
C THR A 209 -13.82 -4.51 -16.82
N LEU A 210 -12.51 -4.77 -16.67
CA LEU A 210 -11.45 -3.82 -17.01
C LEU A 210 -11.46 -3.41 -18.50
N TYR A 211 -11.69 -4.38 -19.40
CA TYR A 211 -11.68 -4.15 -20.85
C TYR A 211 -13.08 -3.97 -21.45
N ASN A 212 -14.10 -3.85 -20.59
CA ASN A 212 -15.50 -3.71 -21.01
C ASN A 212 -15.94 -4.78 -22.05
N VAL A 213 -15.51 -6.02 -21.85
CA VAL A 213 -15.86 -7.15 -22.71
C VAL A 213 -17.11 -7.83 -22.14
N SER A 214 -18.23 -7.75 -22.87
CA SER A 214 -19.42 -8.55 -22.59
C SER A 214 -19.26 -9.97 -23.10
N GLU A 215 -19.93 -10.94 -22.46
CA GLU A 215 -19.99 -12.35 -22.89
C GLU A 215 -20.37 -12.54 -24.37
#